data_AF-A0A8K1FF13-F1
#
_entry.id   AF-A0A8K1FF13-F1
#
_cell.length_a   1.000
_cell.length_b   1.000
_cell.length_c   1.000
_cell.angle_alpha   90.00
_cell.angle_beta   90.00
_cell.angle_gamma   90.00
#
_symmetry.space_group_name_H-M   'P 1'
#
loop_
_entity.id
_entity.type
_entity.pdbx_description
1 polymer ?
#
loop_
_entity_poly.entity_id
_entity_poly.type
_entity_poly.pdbx_seq_one_letter_code
_entity_poly.pdbx_strand_id
1 'polypeptide(L)'
;MAKSKAKASNGAAAPLLQQDAPKKKKSKTKAKAESPTATALVSPASSTGSTASSTTSRPRVASEELIVPNVENVNSVYYGVDSFSPTLVDFYTADQKRIVWSSRAHRKMMTTLHRAWHAKPWKRHSLSFWSGVLASVTYACFLFGATGEIMSQDDAPVHVHALVDFPLLVGSVCFFAAHVVSYFEVINSCHNLEMWLDEYFHGYEPVLHRRYVGFFPTRIDFWTSILGIAGSLLYVVARTFVLMRSDADSNFGVISISRNEVNLIVGYWVPFFLGSFFLLLSAYLAHVEVTHRWFSWRLDRLESWVTGLSMLSAVGIFVSSTLQFIDPLSVLFSFGSCITPFAVGCVIGLGSSFLSIVELESIHKRHKHPEYGLLKGQTSYGTWK
;
A
#
# COMPACT_ATOMS: atom_id res chain seq x y z
N MET A 1 13.92 -6.23 -63.74
CA MET A 1 14.29 -4.99 -64.46
C MET A 1 13.02 -4.21 -64.79
N ALA A 2 12.88 -2.96 -64.32
CA ALA A 2 12.09 -1.86 -64.90
C ALA A 2 11.95 -0.73 -63.84
N LYS A 3 12.06 0.54 -64.25
CA LYS A 3 11.97 1.73 -63.38
C LYS A 3 10.82 2.63 -63.85
N SER A 4 10.13 3.30 -62.92
CA SER A 4 9.66 4.71 -63.01
C SER A 4 8.97 5.07 -61.65
N LYS A 5 9.22 6.16 -60.90
CA LYS A 5 9.13 7.64 -61.19
C LYS A 5 7.74 8.05 -61.75
N ALA A 6 7.04 9.11 -61.34
CA ALA A 6 7.15 10.11 -60.25
C ALA A 6 5.70 10.63 -59.96
N LYS A 7 5.34 11.75 -59.29
CA LYS A 7 6.03 12.96 -58.78
C LYS A 7 5.21 13.59 -57.61
N ALA A 8 5.81 14.54 -56.89
CA ALA A 8 5.27 15.33 -55.77
C ALA A 8 4.52 16.63 -56.15
N SER A 9 3.77 17.18 -55.18
CA SER A 9 3.62 18.62 -54.87
C SER A 9 2.79 18.82 -53.57
N ASN A 10 2.81 19.90 -52.79
CA ASN A 10 3.75 20.96 -52.34
C ASN A 10 2.86 22.13 -51.79
N GLY A 11 3.31 22.83 -50.74
CA GLY A 11 2.74 24.10 -50.26
C GLY A 11 1.73 23.98 -49.10
N ALA A 12 1.58 24.95 -48.18
CA ALA A 12 2.34 26.18 -47.86
C ALA A 12 1.97 26.56 -46.38
N ALA A 13 2.88 26.79 -45.44
CA ALA A 13 3.68 28.02 -45.16
C ALA A 13 2.93 29.21 -44.50
N ALA A 14 3.21 29.42 -43.20
CA ALA A 14 3.24 30.70 -42.44
C ALA A 14 1.91 31.45 -42.13
N PRO A 15 1.86 32.44 -41.20
CA PRO A 15 2.96 33.04 -40.42
C PRO A 15 2.76 33.17 -38.89
N LEU A 16 3.81 33.70 -38.23
CA LEU A 16 3.84 34.16 -36.83
C LEU A 16 2.92 35.37 -36.56
N LEU A 17 2.52 35.55 -35.30
CA LEU A 17 2.31 36.87 -34.70
C LEU A 17 2.66 36.87 -33.20
N GLN A 18 2.78 38.07 -32.63
CA GLN A 18 3.71 38.41 -31.55
C GLN A 18 3.04 39.24 -30.45
N GLN A 19 3.43 39.00 -29.19
CA GLN A 19 3.26 39.84 -27.97
C GLN A 19 1.88 40.45 -27.63
N ASP A 20 1.41 40.24 -26.40
CA ASP A 20 1.35 41.36 -25.43
C ASP A 20 0.97 40.95 -23.99
N ALA A 21 1.55 41.70 -23.04
CA ALA A 21 1.09 41.90 -21.67
C ALA A 21 1.08 43.44 -21.43
N PRO A 22 0.61 44.01 -20.29
CA PRO A 22 0.05 43.42 -19.08
C PRO A 22 -1.28 44.12 -18.64
N LYS A 23 -1.81 43.80 -17.43
CA LYS A 23 -2.39 44.85 -16.55
C LYS A 23 -2.61 44.41 -15.09
N LYS A 24 -2.15 45.27 -14.17
CA LYS A 24 -2.46 45.21 -12.73
C LYS A 24 -3.90 45.69 -12.49
N LYS A 25 -4.61 45.11 -11.51
CA LYS A 25 -5.67 45.79 -10.76
C LYS A 25 -5.35 45.76 -9.26
N LYS A 26 -5.21 46.94 -8.67
CA LYS A 26 -5.29 47.16 -7.22
C LYS A 26 -6.73 47.58 -6.90
N SER A 27 -7.29 47.09 -5.80
CA SER A 27 -8.38 47.79 -5.09
C SER A 27 -8.13 47.73 -3.58
N LYS A 28 -7.77 48.87 -3.00
CA LYS A 28 -8.03 49.14 -1.58
C LYS A 28 -9.51 49.46 -1.40
N THR A 29 -10.06 49.36 -0.18
CA THR A 29 -10.51 50.53 0.63
C THR A 29 -11.35 50.11 1.85
N LYS A 30 -10.97 50.62 3.05
CA LYS A 30 -11.69 50.85 4.34
C LYS A 30 -12.71 49.81 4.88
N ALA A 31 -12.80 49.45 6.17
CA ALA A 31 -12.49 50.07 7.48
C ALA A 31 -13.57 50.99 8.12
N LYS A 32 -14.29 50.45 9.12
CA LYS A 32 -14.85 51.06 10.36
C LYS A 32 -15.44 49.87 11.17
N ALA A 33 -15.15 49.53 12.44
CA ALA A 33 -14.88 50.26 13.69
C ALA A 33 -16.14 50.82 14.37
N GLU A 34 -16.62 50.16 15.44
CA GLU A 34 -16.98 50.72 16.76
C GLU A 34 -17.33 49.62 17.79
N SER A 35 -17.30 49.98 19.08
CA SER A 35 -17.43 49.20 20.33
C SER A 35 -18.26 50.08 21.31
N PRO A 36 -18.48 49.84 22.63
CA PRO A 36 -18.39 48.65 23.51
C PRO A 36 -19.79 48.32 24.15
N THR A 37 -19.92 47.57 25.25
CA THR A 37 -20.05 48.12 26.64
C THR A 37 -20.09 47.00 27.69
N ALA A 38 -19.59 47.30 28.90
CA ALA A 38 -19.31 46.43 30.05
C ALA A 38 -20.50 45.87 30.85
N THR A 39 -20.22 44.87 31.72
CA THR A 39 -20.58 44.92 33.15
C THR A 39 -19.58 44.07 33.98
N ALA A 40 -19.54 44.24 35.31
CA ALA A 40 -18.42 43.78 36.16
C ALA A 40 -18.87 43.06 37.45
N LEU A 41 -17.91 42.37 38.08
CA LEU A 41 -17.78 42.06 39.53
C LEU A 41 -18.92 41.31 40.26
N VAL A 42 -18.56 40.19 40.91
CA VAL A 42 -18.66 39.97 42.39
C VAL A 42 -18.14 38.56 42.74
N SER A 43 -17.33 38.48 43.80
CA SER A 43 -17.05 37.28 44.62
C SER A 43 -17.50 37.63 46.06
N PRO A 44 -17.93 36.69 46.94
CA PRO A 44 -16.98 35.74 47.57
C PRO A 44 -17.60 34.40 48.09
N ALA A 45 -16.80 33.70 48.92
CA ALA A 45 -17.18 32.70 49.95
C ALA A 45 -17.19 31.20 49.58
N SER A 46 -16.04 30.56 49.86
CA SER A 46 -15.88 29.30 50.61
C SER A 46 -17.00 28.23 50.66
N SER A 47 -16.64 27.01 50.24
CA SER A 47 -17.01 25.79 50.98
C SER A 47 -15.92 24.73 50.86
N THR A 48 -15.51 24.18 52.01
CA THR A 48 -14.58 23.04 52.13
C THR A 48 -15.22 21.74 51.67
N GLY A 49 -14.53 20.96 50.85
CA GLY A 49 -15.02 19.67 50.33
C GLY A 49 -13.87 18.74 49.95
N SER A 50 -13.19 18.17 50.94
CA SER A 50 -12.10 17.22 50.73
C SER A 50 -12.63 15.83 50.36
N THR A 51 -12.70 15.53 49.06
CA THR A 51 -12.72 14.14 48.56
C THR A 51 -11.37 13.81 47.96
N ALA A 52 -10.58 13.02 48.70
CA ALA A 52 -9.31 12.50 48.23
C ALA A 52 -9.55 11.50 47.09
N SER A 53 -9.49 11.96 45.85
CA SER A 53 -9.29 11.06 44.72
C SER A 53 -7.92 10.42 44.89
N SER A 54 -7.89 9.10 45.11
CA SER A 54 -6.65 8.33 45.15
C SER A 54 -6.04 8.29 43.75
N THR A 55 -5.31 9.35 43.39
CA THR A 55 -4.41 9.36 42.25
C THR A 55 -3.33 8.32 42.50
N THR A 56 -3.54 7.11 41.97
CA THR A 56 -2.47 6.12 41.82
C THR A 56 -1.41 6.74 40.95
N SER A 57 -0.40 7.35 41.57
CA SER A 57 0.78 7.90 40.93
C SER A 57 1.56 6.74 40.32
N ARG A 58 1.22 6.38 39.08
CA ARG A 58 2.08 5.55 38.25
C ARG A 58 3.44 6.25 38.19
N PRO A 59 4.56 5.54 38.35
CA PRO A 59 5.87 6.15 38.19
C PRO A 59 5.94 6.74 36.78
N ARG A 60 6.15 8.06 36.70
CA ARG A 60 6.32 8.76 35.42
C ARG A 60 7.50 8.15 34.69
N VAL A 61 7.25 7.62 33.51
CA VAL A 61 8.31 7.17 32.61
C VAL A 61 8.90 8.43 31.96
N ALA A 62 10.21 8.44 31.70
CA ALA A 62 10.91 9.61 31.15
C ALA A 62 10.40 10.08 29.75
N SER A 63 9.47 9.34 29.14
CA SER A 63 8.72 9.78 27.96
C SER A 63 7.78 10.98 28.25
N GLU A 64 7.42 11.27 29.51
CA GLU A 64 6.72 12.52 29.89
C GLU A 64 7.62 13.77 29.81
N GLU A 65 8.95 13.62 29.72
CA GLU A 65 9.89 14.74 29.51
C GLU A 65 10.18 15.01 28.03
N LEU A 66 9.77 14.13 27.10
CA LEU A 66 9.61 14.54 25.71
C LEU A 66 8.38 15.43 25.61
N ILE A 67 8.61 16.73 25.82
CA ILE A 67 7.68 17.77 25.41
C ILE A 67 7.50 17.62 23.89
N VAL A 68 6.43 16.96 23.48
CA VAL A 68 5.89 17.07 22.13
C VAL A 68 5.72 18.57 21.91
N PRO A 69 6.52 19.22 21.04
CA PRO A 69 6.43 20.66 20.92
C PRO A 69 5.03 20.96 20.41
N ASN A 70 4.34 21.89 21.09
CA ASN A 70 2.98 22.29 20.70
C ASN A 70 2.95 22.53 19.19
N VAL A 71 1.92 22.05 18.48
CA VAL A 71 1.95 21.90 17.01
C VAL A 71 2.27 23.22 16.30
N GLU A 72 1.87 24.34 16.91
CA GLU A 72 2.16 25.73 16.50
C GLU A 72 3.66 26.09 16.46
N ASN A 73 4.51 25.36 17.18
CA ASN A 73 5.97 25.54 17.29
C ASN A 73 6.78 24.55 16.43
N VAL A 74 6.14 23.65 15.69
CA VAL A 74 6.82 22.63 14.87
C VAL A 74 6.78 23.03 13.40
N ASN A 75 7.95 23.33 12.82
CA ASN A 75 8.07 23.44 11.36
C ASN A 75 7.90 22.06 10.73
N SER A 76 6.72 21.77 10.19
CA SER A 76 6.42 20.51 9.48
C SER A 76 6.63 20.65 7.96
N VAL A 77 7.46 19.79 7.36
CA VAL A 77 7.59 19.71 5.90
C VAL A 77 6.83 18.50 5.38
N TYR A 78 5.80 18.76 4.58
CA TYR A 78 4.95 17.74 3.96
C TYR A 78 5.50 17.30 2.61
N TYR A 79 5.54 15.98 2.36
CA TYR A 79 5.82 15.43 1.04
C TYR A 79 4.73 14.44 0.65
N GLY A 80 4.37 14.48 -0.63
CA GLY A 80 3.38 13.61 -1.23
C GLY A 80 3.12 14.04 -2.66
N VAL A 81 1.98 13.59 -3.16
CA VAL A 81 1.49 13.90 -4.50
C VAL A 81 0.26 14.77 -4.35
N ASP A 82 0.15 15.85 -5.13
CA ASP A 82 -0.88 16.90 -4.98
C ASP A 82 -2.34 16.39 -4.99
N SER A 83 -2.58 15.21 -5.56
CA SER A 83 -3.89 14.55 -5.61
C SER A 83 -4.29 13.83 -4.31
N PHE A 84 -3.38 13.68 -3.33
CA PHE A 84 -3.58 12.88 -2.12
C PHE A 84 -3.05 13.56 -0.85
N SER A 85 -3.48 13.05 0.30
CA SER A 85 -2.92 13.42 1.61
C SER A 85 -1.41 13.16 1.68
N PRO A 86 -0.64 13.95 2.46
CA PRO A 86 0.80 13.75 2.63
C PRO A 86 1.17 12.31 3.00
N THR A 87 2.21 11.79 2.35
CA THR A 87 2.72 10.42 2.52
C THR A 87 3.97 10.36 3.41
N LEU A 88 4.65 11.50 3.56
CA LEU A 88 5.78 11.73 4.47
C LEU A 88 5.60 13.09 5.14
N VAL A 89 5.92 13.18 6.44
CA VAL A 89 6.00 14.44 7.17
C VAL A 89 7.31 14.46 7.95
N ASP A 90 8.14 15.47 7.70
CA ASP A 90 9.31 15.76 8.53
C ASP A 90 8.90 16.76 9.61
N PHE A 91 9.07 16.38 10.88
CA PHE A 91 8.95 17.25 12.04
C PHE A 91 10.34 17.63 12.56
N TYR A 92 10.44 18.84 13.11
CA TYR A 92 11.64 19.31 13.80
C TYR A 92 11.26 19.73 15.22
N THR A 93 11.83 19.08 16.23
CA THR A 93 11.61 19.50 17.63
C THR A 93 12.32 20.82 17.93
N ALA A 94 12.01 21.43 19.08
CA ALA A 94 12.74 22.63 19.55
C ALA A 94 14.27 22.39 19.59
N ASP A 95 14.70 21.19 20.01
CA ASP A 95 16.08 20.69 19.98
C ASP A 95 16.69 20.48 18.58
N GLN A 96 15.98 20.85 17.50
CA GLN A 96 16.34 20.58 16.10
C GLN A 96 16.48 19.07 15.75
N LYS A 97 15.93 18.16 16.57
CA LYS A 97 15.90 16.73 16.22
C LYS A 97 14.83 16.51 15.14
N ARG A 98 15.25 15.98 13.99
CA ARG A 98 14.35 15.61 12.89
C ARG A 98 13.68 14.28 13.18
N ILE A 99 12.35 14.26 13.12
CA ILE A 99 11.52 13.07 13.31
C ILE A 99 10.70 12.88 12.04
N VAL A 100 10.78 11.67 11.47
CA VAL A 100 10.23 11.37 10.15
C VAL A 100 9.03 10.45 10.30
N TRP A 101 7.83 10.93 9.98
CA TRP A 101 6.63 10.12 9.87
C TRP A 101 6.42 9.72 8.40
N SER A 102 6.09 8.45 8.16
CA SER A 102 5.59 7.98 6.86
C SER A 102 4.26 7.25 7.02
N SER A 103 3.35 7.46 6.07
CA SER A 103 2.02 6.82 6.02
C SER A 103 2.14 5.29 6.17
N ARG A 104 3.06 4.70 5.41
CA ARG A 104 3.31 3.25 5.39
C ARG A 104 3.83 2.72 6.72
N ALA A 105 4.84 3.35 7.32
CA ALA A 105 5.41 2.85 8.59
C ALA A 105 4.39 2.98 9.72
N HIS A 106 3.70 4.12 9.79
CA HIS A 106 2.59 4.35 10.73
C HIS A 106 1.53 3.24 10.65
N ARG A 107 0.99 2.99 9.45
CA ARG A 107 -0.02 1.94 9.22
C ARG A 107 0.45 0.56 9.73
N LYS A 108 1.72 0.20 9.45
CA LYS A 108 2.34 -1.08 9.86
C LYS A 108 2.69 -1.21 11.35
N MET A 109 2.80 -0.09 12.06
CA MET A 109 3.15 -0.04 13.49
C MET A 109 1.91 0.00 14.40
N MET A 110 0.74 0.33 13.83
CA MET A 110 -0.51 0.51 14.56
C MET A 110 -0.87 -0.73 15.38
N THR A 111 -1.08 -0.57 16.70
CA THR A 111 -1.39 -1.66 17.66
C THR A 111 -0.32 -2.73 17.91
N THR A 112 0.74 -2.77 17.09
CA THR A 112 1.81 -3.77 17.18
C THR A 112 3.06 -3.22 17.86
N LEU A 113 3.29 -1.91 17.78
CA LEU A 113 4.50 -1.24 18.30
C LEU A 113 4.64 -1.38 19.82
N HIS A 114 3.64 -0.91 20.58
CA HIS A 114 3.54 -1.11 22.03
C HIS A 114 3.77 -2.58 22.42
N ARG A 115 3.17 -3.53 21.67
CA ARG A 115 3.35 -4.98 21.93
C ARG A 115 4.81 -5.43 21.73
N ALA A 116 5.47 -5.00 20.66
CA ALA A 116 6.88 -5.33 20.39
C ALA A 116 7.84 -4.76 21.46
N TRP A 117 7.56 -3.55 21.95
CA TRP A 117 8.31 -2.91 23.03
C TRP A 117 8.16 -3.66 24.35
N HIS A 118 6.94 -4.04 24.74
CA HIS A 118 6.69 -4.82 25.95
C HIS A 118 6.92 -6.35 25.80
N ALA A 119 7.69 -6.78 24.80
CA ALA A 119 8.02 -8.19 24.51
C ALA A 119 6.80 -9.12 24.28
N LYS A 120 5.62 -8.55 24.04
CA LYS A 120 4.38 -9.30 23.74
C LYS A 120 4.42 -9.81 22.29
N PRO A 121 3.76 -10.94 21.95
CA PRO A 121 3.77 -11.52 20.62
C PRO A 121 2.99 -10.67 19.60
N TRP A 122 3.63 -9.65 19.04
CA TRP A 122 3.03 -8.66 18.14
C TRP A 122 2.67 -9.22 16.77
N LYS A 123 3.48 -10.16 16.21
CA LYS A 123 3.29 -10.71 14.85
C LYS A 123 1.88 -11.29 14.64
N ARG A 124 1.34 -11.98 15.66
CA ARG A 124 -0.01 -12.58 15.64
C ARG A 124 -1.14 -11.56 15.47
N HIS A 125 -0.88 -10.28 15.74
CA HIS A 125 -1.87 -9.20 15.67
C HIS A 125 -1.56 -8.16 14.57
N SER A 126 -0.40 -8.27 13.92
CA SER A 126 -0.07 -7.40 12.79
C SER A 126 -0.84 -7.84 11.54
N LEU A 127 -1.69 -6.96 11.04
CA LEU A 127 -2.40 -7.18 9.78
C LEU A 127 -1.40 -7.24 8.61
N SER A 128 -0.38 -6.37 8.58
CA SER A 128 0.69 -6.42 7.58
C SER A 128 1.54 -7.70 7.63
N PHE A 129 1.75 -8.31 8.81
CA PHE A 129 2.38 -9.64 8.89
C PHE A 129 1.53 -10.70 8.19
N TRP A 130 0.24 -10.78 8.51
CA TRP A 130 -0.67 -11.75 7.89
C TRP A 130 -0.88 -11.49 6.40
N SER A 131 -0.96 -10.23 5.96
CA SER A 131 -0.98 -9.86 4.54
C SER A 131 0.30 -10.31 3.83
N GLY A 132 1.47 -10.14 4.44
CA GLY A 132 2.75 -10.61 3.90
C GLY A 132 2.79 -12.13 3.75
N VAL A 133 2.33 -12.87 4.77
CA VAL A 133 2.24 -14.34 4.73
C VAL A 133 1.25 -14.81 3.64
N LEU A 134 0.07 -14.22 3.55
CA LEU A 134 -0.92 -14.54 2.52
C LEU A 134 -0.40 -14.23 1.10
N ALA A 135 0.36 -13.14 0.94
CA ALA A 135 1.04 -12.84 -0.32
C ALA A 135 2.16 -13.85 -0.65
N SER A 136 2.94 -14.31 0.33
CA SER A 136 3.93 -15.38 0.10
C SER A 136 3.28 -16.69 -0.33
N VAL A 137 2.17 -17.08 0.31
CA VAL A 137 1.38 -18.27 -0.10
C VAL A 137 0.81 -18.07 -1.50
N THR A 138 0.25 -16.90 -1.81
CA THR A 138 -0.26 -16.52 -3.14
C THR A 138 0.77 -16.79 -4.23
N TYR A 139 1.96 -16.18 -4.12
CA TYR A 139 2.98 -16.27 -5.15
C TYR A 139 3.62 -17.66 -5.23
N ALA A 140 3.72 -18.41 -4.11
CA ALA A 140 4.15 -19.80 -4.12
C ALA A 140 3.14 -20.70 -4.86
N CYS A 141 1.83 -20.55 -4.58
CA CYS A 141 0.76 -21.28 -5.26
C CYS A 141 0.67 -20.92 -6.76
N PHE A 142 0.81 -19.64 -7.12
CA PHE A 142 0.86 -19.21 -8.52
C PHE A 142 2.09 -19.73 -9.25
N LEU A 143 3.27 -19.75 -8.61
CA LEU A 143 4.49 -20.30 -9.20
C LEU A 143 4.36 -21.81 -9.42
N PHE A 144 3.83 -22.55 -8.44
CA PHE A 144 3.57 -23.99 -8.58
C PHE A 144 2.60 -24.29 -9.73
N GLY A 145 1.48 -23.55 -9.79
CA GLY A 145 0.52 -23.68 -10.88
C GLY A 145 1.11 -23.35 -12.25
N ALA A 146 1.87 -22.26 -12.38
CA ALA A 146 2.53 -21.89 -13.63
C ALA A 146 3.61 -22.90 -14.07
N THR A 147 4.36 -23.48 -13.12
CA THR A 147 5.29 -24.58 -13.41
C THR A 147 4.53 -25.82 -13.89
N GLY A 148 3.38 -26.13 -13.28
CA GLY A 148 2.50 -27.20 -13.73
C GLY A 148 1.93 -26.96 -15.13
N GLU A 149 1.46 -25.74 -15.45
CA GLU A 149 1.02 -25.34 -16.80
C GLU A 149 2.15 -25.58 -17.83
N ILE A 150 3.39 -25.17 -17.53
CA ILE A 150 4.56 -25.40 -18.41
C ILE A 150 4.88 -26.90 -18.58
N MET A 151 4.90 -27.67 -17.49
CA MET A 151 5.20 -29.11 -17.54
C MET A 151 4.10 -29.94 -18.21
N SER A 152 2.85 -29.46 -18.22
CA SER A 152 1.71 -30.14 -18.84
C SER A 152 1.66 -30.03 -20.37
N GLN A 153 2.57 -29.27 -20.98
CA GLN A 153 2.55 -28.99 -22.42
C GLN A 153 2.94 -30.20 -23.29
N ASP A 154 3.61 -31.21 -22.72
CA ASP A 154 4.15 -32.40 -23.42
C ASP A 154 3.42 -33.71 -23.00
N ASP A 155 2.11 -33.81 -23.25
CA ASP A 155 1.26 -35.02 -23.02
C ASP A 155 1.22 -35.60 -21.59
N ALA A 156 1.09 -34.72 -20.57
CA ALA A 156 0.95 -35.16 -19.18
C ALA A 156 -0.48 -35.69 -18.85
N PRO A 157 -0.62 -36.77 -18.05
CA PRO A 157 -1.92 -37.42 -17.80
C PRO A 157 -2.88 -36.62 -16.92
N VAL A 158 -4.18 -36.94 -17.03
CA VAL A 158 -5.36 -36.26 -16.44
C VAL A 158 -5.23 -35.87 -14.96
N HIS A 159 -4.48 -36.62 -14.14
CA HIS A 159 -4.26 -36.28 -12.73
C HIS A 159 -3.42 -35.01 -12.48
N VAL A 160 -2.76 -34.46 -13.52
CA VAL A 160 -2.03 -33.19 -13.42
C VAL A 160 -2.97 -31.98 -13.33
N HIS A 161 -4.22 -32.08 -13.81
CA HIS A 161 -5.16 -30.94 -13.85
C HIS A 161 -5.49 -30.37 -12.45
N ALA A 162 -5.77 -31.24 -11.47
CA ALA A 162 -6.02 -30.82 -10.09
C ALA A 162 -4.77 -30.20 -9.41
N LEU A 163 -3.57 -30.49 -9.90
CA LEU A 163 -2.32 -29.92 -9.40
C LEU A 163 -1.98 -28.55 -10.06
N VAL A 164 -2.71 -28.15 -11.10
CA VAL A 164 -2.53 -26.85 -11.76
C VAL A 164 -3.58 -25.84 -11.30
N ASP A 165 -4.86 -26.12 -11.56
CA ASP A 165 -5.93 -25.14 -11.38
C ASP A 165 -6.28 -24.89 -9.90
N PHE A 166 -6.20 -25.91 -9.04
CA PHE A 166 -6.49 -25.75 -7.62
C PHE A 166 -5.46 -24.84 -6.91
N PRO A 167 -4.13 -25.00 -7.08
CA PRO A 167 -3.16 -24.02 -6.59
C PRO A 167 -3.38 -22.61 -7.15
N LEU A 168 -3.77 -22.46 -8.41
CA LEU A 168 -4.06 -21.13 -8.99
C LEU A 168 -5.31 -20.50 -8.36
N LEU A 169 -6.34 -21.29 -8.04
CA LEU A 169 -7.50 -20.81 -7.28
C LEU A 169 -7.14 -20.46 -5.82
N VAL A 170 -6.47 -21.37 -5.09
CA VAL A 170 -6.03 -21.14 -3.70
C VAL A 170 -5.16 -19.89 -3.61
N GLY A 171 -4.23 -19.72 -4.56
CA GLY A 171 -3.41 -18.52 -4.68
C GLY A 171 -4.25 -17.26 -4.85
N SER A 172 -5.25 -17.26 -5.74
CA SER A 172 -6.12 -16.09 -5.94
C SER A 172 -6.97 -15.73 -4.71
N VAL A 173 -7.47 -16.74 -3.98
CA VAL A 173 -8.22 -16.55 -2.73
C VAL A 173 -7.32 -16.00 -1.63
N CYS A 174 -6.09 -16.50 -1.49
CA CYS A 174 -5.09 -15.93 -0.59
C CYS A 174 -4.72 -14.49 -0.98
N PHE A 175 -4.67 -14.17 -2.27
CA PHE A 175 -4.34 -12.82 -2.74
C PHE A 175 -5.44 -11.82 -2.37
N PHE A 176 -6.69 -12.21 -2.61
CA PHE A 176 -7.86 -11.45 -2.19
C PHE A 176 -7.88 -11.24 -0.67
N ALA A 177 -7.62 -12.29 0.10
CA ALA A 177 -7.51 -12.19 1.56
C ALA A 177 -6.38 -11.22 2.00
N ALA A 178 -5.22 -11.23 1.34
CA ALA A 178 -4.13 -10.29 1.62
C ALA A 178 -4.54 -8.83 1.38
N HIS A 179 -5.25 -8.55 0.28
CA HIS A 179 -5.75 -7.21 -0.02
C HIS A 179 -6.88 -6.77 0.93
N VAL A 180 -7.77 -7.68 1.34
CA VAL A 180 -8.80 -7.41 2.37
C VAL A 180 -8.15 -7.11 3.74
N VAL A 181 -7.12 -7.87 4.13
CA VAL A 181 -6.34 -7.60 5.36
C VAL A 181 -5.61 -6.25 5.29
N SER A 182 -5.07 -5.90 4.11
CA SER A 182 -4.45 -4.58 3.87
C SER A 182 -5.47 -3.44 3.93
N TYR A 183 -6.68 -3.63 3.41
CA TYR A 183 -7.77 -2.65 3.55
C TYR A 183 -8.18 -2.46 5.02
N PHE A 184 -8.30 -3.56 5.79
CA PHE A 184 -8.52 -3.46 7.24
C PHE A 184 -7.39 -2.70 7.93
N GLU A 185 -6.14 -2.86 7.50
CA GLU A 185 -4.99 -2.09 8.01
C GLU A 185 -5.13 -0.59 7.72
N VAL A 186 -5.56 -0.20 6.51
CA VAL A 186 -5.76 1.21 6.12
C VAL A 186 -6.89 1.88 6.90
N ILE A 187 -8.05 1.24 7.02
CA ILE A 187 -9.20 1.87 7.71
C ILE A 187 -9.05 1.90 9.24
N ASN A 188 -8.19 1.05 9.81
CA ASN A 188 -7.89 1.00 11.24
C ASN A 188 -6.59 1.73 11.62
N SER A 189 -5.81 2.25 10.66
CA SER A 189 -4.69 3.15 10.98
C SER A 189 -5.23 4.38 11.70
N CYS A 190 -4.43 5.02 12.56
CA CYS A 190 -4.83 6.32 13.07
C CYS A 190 -4.98 7.30 11.90
N HIS A 191 -5.91 8.24 12.04
CA HIS A 191 -6.16 9.32 11.07
C HIS A 191 -5.79 10.69 11.66
N ASN A 192 -5.58 10.77 12.98
CA ASN A 192 -5.03 11.96 13.63
C ASN A 192 -3.53 11.74 13.87
N LEU A 193 -2.72 12.61 13.28
CA LEU A 193 -1.26 12.61 13.36
C LEU A 193 -0.75 12.94 14.77
N GLU A 194 -1.47 13.79 15.52
CA GLU A 194 -1.17 14.14 16.92
C GLU A 194 -1.34 12.92 17.83
N MET A 195 -2.45 12.19 17.68
CA MET A 195 -2.73 10.96 18.42
C MET A 195 -1.73 9.86 18.13
N TRP A 196 -1.20 9.79 16.90
CA TRP A 196 -0.08 8.90 16.59
C TRP A 196 1.24 9.35 17.23
N LEU A 197 1.55 10.65 17.23
CA LEU A 197 2.75 11.19 17.89
C LEU A 197 2.72 10.87 19.39
N ASP A 198 1.58 11.09 20.04
CA ASP A 198 1.32 10.76 21.45
C ASP A 198 1.54 9.25 21.73
N GLU A 199 0.92 8.36 20.94
CA GLU A 199 1.13 6.90 21.06
C GLU A 199 2.59 6.49 20.80
N TYR A 200 3.27 7.15 19.85
CA TYR A 200 4.64 6.83 19.45
C TYR A 200 5.66 7.24 20.52
N PHE A 201 5.60 8.46 21.05
CA PHE A 201 6.51 8.91 22.11
C PHE A 201 6.19 8.21 23.44
N HIS A 202 4.96 8.32 23.92
CA HIS A 202 4.64 7.85 25.26
C HIS A 202 4.45 6.33 25.35
N GLY A 203 4.32 5.63 24.22
CA GLY A 203 4.22 4.17 24.16
C GLY A 203 2.93 3.62 24.77
N TYR A 204 1.86 4.41 24.78
CA TYR A 204 0.57 4.02 25.34
C TYR A 204 -0.06 2.86 24.58
N GLU A 205 -1.02 2.17 25.23
CA GLU A 205 -1.80 1.14 24.54
C GLU A 205 -2.85 1.81 23.63
N PRO A 206 -2.87 1.53 22.32
CA PRO A 206 -3.79 2.19 21.39
C PRO A 206 -5.25 1.92 21.73
N VAL A 207 -5.97 2.98 22.04
CA VAL A 207 -7.41 2.96 22.36
C VAL A 207 -8.25 3.11 21.08
N LEU A 208 -8.00 2.27 20.08
CA LEU A 208 -8.76 2.31 18.82
C LEU A 208 -9.82 1.21 18.76
N HIS A 209 -11.06 1.64 18.57
CA HIS A 209 -12.18 0.78 18.25
C HIS A 209 -12.05 0.29 16.81
N ARG A 210 -12.11 -1.03 16.60
CA ARG A 210 -11.98 -1.63 15.26
C ARG A 210 -13.13 -1.19 14.35
N ARG A 211 -12.79 -0.66 13.18
CA ARG A 211 -13.71 -0.29 12.10
C ARG A 211 -13.65 -1.38 11.03
N TYR A 212 -14.83 -1.75 10.53
CA TYR A 212 -14.98 -2.72 9.44
C TYR A 212 -15.20 -2.06 8.08
N VAL A 213 -15.69 -0.82 8.07
CA VAL A 213 -15.90 0.01 6.88
C VAL A 213 -15.35 1.40 7.16
N GLY A 214 -14.70 1.99 6.17
CA GLY A 214 -14.22 3.36 6.20
C GLY A 214 -14.09 3.91 4.77
N PHE A 215 -14.25 5.22 4.61
CA PHE A 215 -14.20 5.89 3.32
C PHE A 215 -13.24 7.08 3.41
N PHE A 216 -12.08 6.96 2.75
CA PHE A 216 -10.98 7.92 2.85
C PHE A 216 -10.40 8.25 1.46
N PRO A 217 -11.19 8.82 0.54
CA PRO A 217 -10.82 8.98 -0.87
C PRO A 217 -9.64 9.95 -1.09
N THR A 218 -9.28 10.75 -0.09
CA THR A 218 -8.11 11.63 -0.14
C THR A 218 -6.80 10.90 0.12
N ARG A 219 -6.81 9.65 0.63
CA ARG A 219 -5.60 8.89 0.91
C ARG A 219 -5.22 7.97 -0.25
N ILE A 220 -3.94 7.95 -0.62
CA ILE A 220 -3.43 7.07 -1.67
C ILE A 220 -3.56 5.57 -1.32
N ASP A 221 -3.35 5.22 -0.05
CA ASP A 221 -3.38 3.83 0.42
C ASP A 221 -4.79 3.24 0.48
N PHE A 222 -5.82 4.08 0.62
CA PHE A 222 -7.21 3.70 0.44
C PHE A 222 -7.45 3.22 -1.01
N TRP A 223 -7.03 4.00 -2.01
CA TRP A 223 -7.17 3.63 -3.42
C TRP A 223 -6.34 2.40 -3.80
N THR A 224 -5.08 2.33 -3.33
CA THR A 224 -4.25 1.11 -3.41
C THR A 224 -5.04 -0.12 -2.92
N SER A 225 -5.65 -0.04 -1.74
CA SER A 225 -6.35 -1.19 -1.15
C SER A 225 -7.64 -1.55 -1.89
N ILE A 226 -8.43 -0.56 -2.31
CA ILE A 226 -9.67 -0.78 -3.06
C ILE A 226 -9.38 -1.39 -4.45
N LEU A 227 -8.39 -0.87 -5.16
CA LEU A 227 -7.98 -1.42 -6.46
C LEU A 227 -7.37 -2.82 -6.32
N GLY A 228 -6.60 -3.06 -5.26
CA GLY A 228 -6.08 -4.39 -4.93
C GLY A 228 -7.19 -5.40 -4.68
N ILE A 229 -8.21 -5.05 -3.89
CA ILE A 229 -9.41 -5.88 -3.67
C ILE A 229 -10.15 -6.13 -4.99
N ALA A 230 -10.43 -5.08 -5.79
CA ALA A 230 -11.14 -5.23 -7.05
C ALA A 230 -10.39 -6.14 -8.03
N GLY A 231 -9.08 -5.96 -8.16
CA GLY A 231 -8.25 -6.76 -9.08
C GLY A 231 -8.09 -8.21 -8.65
N SER A 232 -7.86 -8.46 -7.36
CA SER A 232 -7.77 -9.82 -6.82
C SER A 232 -9.12 -10.56 -6.80
N LEU A 233 -10.24 -9.87 -6.61
CA LEU A 233 -11.58 -10.45 -6.76
C LEU A 233 -11.84 -10.94 -8.19
N LEU A 234 -11.45 -10.16 -9.20
CA LEU A 234 -11.54 -10.57 -10.61
C LEU A 234 -10.66 -11.79 -10.91
N TYR A 235 -9.52 -11.95 -10.23
CA TYR A 235 -8.69 -13.17 -10.30
C TYR A 235 -9.40 -14.40 -9.71
N VAL A 236 -10.06 -14.24 -8.56
CA VAL A 236 -10.88 -15.30 -7.96
C VAL A 236 -12.02 -15.70 -8.90
N VAL A 237 -12.72 -14.73 -9.50
CA VAL A 237 -13.77 -15.00 -10.50
C VAL A 237 -13.20 -15.75 -11.71
N ALA A 238 -12.10 -15.28 -12.30
CA ALA A 238 -11.47 -15.91 -13.46
C ALA A 238 -11.05 -17.36 -13.20
N ARG A 239 -10.40 -17.63 -12.05
CA ARG A 239 -9.93 -18.99 -11.70
C ARG A 239 -11.07 -19.89 -11.22
N THR A 240 -12.12 -19.35 -10.61
CA THR A 240 -13.34 -20.11 -10.30
C THR A 240 -14.08 -20.50 -11.58
N PHE A 241 -14.16 -19.62 -12.58
CA PHE A 241 -14.76 -19.94 -13.88
C PHE A 241 -14.02 -21.08 -14.58
N VAL A 242 -12.68 -21.06 -14.61
CA VAL A 242 -11.88 -22.16 -15.17
C VAL A 242 -12.12 -23.47 -14.42
N LEU A 243 -12.08 -23.47 -13.09
CA LEU A 243 -12.31 -24.68 -12.30
C LEU A 243 -13.74 -25.23 -12.43
N MET A 244 -14.75 -24.38 -12.64
CA MET A 244 -16.13 -24.81 -12.89
C MET A 244 -16.37 -25.29 -14.33
N ARG A 245 -15.41 -25.06 -15.24
CA ARG A 245 -15.43 -25.48 -16.65
C ARG A 245 -14.42 -26.60 -16.95
N SER A 246 -13.63 -27.05 -15.97
CA SER A 246 -12.66 -28.13 -16.17
C SER A 246 -13.37 -29.48 -16.24
N ASP A 247 -13.77 -29.89 -17.44
CA ASP A 247 -14.30 -31.22 -17.73
C ASP A 247 -13.16 -32.26 -17.66
N ALA A 248 -13.43 -33.41 -17.05
CA ALA A 248 -12.42 -34.44 -16.76
C ALA A 248 -11.72 -35.04 -18.00
N ASP A 249 -12.34 -34.95 -19.18
CA ASP A 249 -11.92 -35.69 -20.38
C ASP A 249 -11.44 -34.80 -21.55
N SER A 250 -11.55 -33.46 -21.49
CA SER A 250 -11.19 -32.61 -22.66
C SER A 250 -10.84 -31.12 -22.41
N ASN A 251 -11.36 -30.48 -21.35
CA ASN A 251 -11.20 -29.04 -21.13
C ASN A 251 -10.19 -28.72 -20.03
N PHE A 252 -8.90 -28.68 -20.39
CA PHE A 252 -7.80 -28.33 -19.50
C PHE A 252 -7.38 -26.85 -19.57
N GLY A 253 -7.41 -26.17 -18.42
CA GLY A 253 -6.84 -24.83 -18.22
C GLY A 253 -7.25 -23.80 -19.28
N VAL A 254 -6.31 -22.95 -19.70
CA VAL A 254 -6.47 -22.06 -20.88
C VAL A 254 -5.98 -22.76 -22.17
N ILE A 255 -5.40 -23.95 -22.04
CA ILE A 255 -4.59 -24.58 -23.09
C ILE A 255 -5.46 -25.40 -24.05
N SER A 256 -6.42 -26.16 -23.53
CA SER A 256 -7.27 -27.10 -24.32
C SER A 256 -8.69 -26.59 -24.60
N ILE A 257 -9.12 -25.49 -23.99
CA ILE A 257 -10.46 -24.94 -24.26
C ILE A 257 -10.51 -24.37 -25.69
N SER A 258 -11.58 -24.68 -26.42
CA SER A 258 -11.88 -24.07 -27.72
C SER A 258 -12.03 -22.55 -27.58
N ARG A 259 -10.98 -21.82 -27.92
CA ARG A 259 -10.88 -20.35 -27.72
C ARG A 259 -11.83 -19.51 -28.59
N ASN A 260 -12.66 -20.15 -29.40
CA ASN A 260 -13.78 -19.53 -30.12
C ASN A 260 -15.03 -19.32 -29.24
N GLU A 261 -15.03 -19.81 -27.99
CA GLU A 261 -16.15 -19.65 -27.07
C GLU A 261 -16.20 -18.26 -26.42
N VAL A 262 -17.26 -17.49 -26.72
CA VAL A 262 -17.54 -16.18 -26.09
C VAL A 262 -17.58 -16.28 -24.55
N ASN A 263 -18.06 -17.40 -24.02
CA ASN A 263 -18.11 -17.67 -22.58
C ASN A 263 -16.71 -17.66 -21.95
N LEU A 264 -15.68 -18.15 -22.64
CA LEU A 264 -14.32 -18.12 -22.15
C LEU A 264 -13.79 -16.68 -22.10
N ILE A 265 -14.03 -15.90 -23.16
CA ILE A 265 -13.63 -14.48 -23.26
C ILE A 265 -14.21 -13.68 -22.08
N VAL A 266 -15.52 -13.83 -21.82
CA VAL A 266 -16.23 -13.11 -20.76
C VAL A 266 -15.91 -13.67 -19.35
N GLY A 267 -15.79 -14.98 -19.20
CA GLY A 267 -15.60 -15.64 -17.89
C GLY A 267 -14.15 -15.66 -17.39
N TYR A 268 -13.17 -15.72 -18.29
CA TYR A 268 -11.75 -15.80 -17.95
C TYR A 268 -10.94 -14.58 -18.42
N TRP A 269 -10.83 -14.35 -19.74
CA TRP A 269 -9.83 -13.40 -20.26
C TRP A 269 -10.12 -11.95 -19.87
N VAL A 270 -11.38 -11.50 -19.92
CA VAL A 270 -11.77 -10.13 -19.51
C VAL A 270 -11.54 -9.91 -18.01
N PRO A 271 -12.02 -10.76 -17.07
CA PRO A 271 -11.70 -10.63 -15.66
C PRO A 271 -10.20 -10.73 -15.36
N PHE A 272 -9.47 -11.62 -16.02
CA PHE A 272 -8.02 -11.76 -15.83
C PHE A 272 -7.24 -10.51 -16.26
N PHE A 273 -7.56 -9.94 -17.42
CA PHE A 273 -6.95 -8.70 -17.93
C PHE A 273 -7.34 -7.45 -17.13
N LEU A 274 -8.63 -7.29 -16.78
CA LEU A 274 -9.07 -6.15 -15.98
C LEU A 274 -8.56 -6.26 -14.53
N GLY A 275 -8.47 -7.48 -14.01
CA GLY A 275 -7.93 -7.77 -12.68
C GLY A 275 -6.45 -7.43 -12.58
N SER A 276 -5.65 -7.84 -13.55
CA SER A 276 -4.21 -7.55 -13.60
C SER A 276 -3.93 -6.05 -13.78
N PHE A 277 -4.77 -5.35 -14.55
CA PHE A 277 -4.71 -3.89 -14.68
C PHE A 277 -4.95 -3.17 -13.34
N PHE A 278 -5.99 -3.55 -12.59
CA PHE A 278 -6.25 -2.97 -11.26
C PHE A 278 -5.17 -3.34 -10.23
N LEU A 279 -4.63 -4.57 -10.28
CA LEU A 279 -3.49 -4.97 -9.45
C LEU A 279 -2.22 -4.16 -9.76
N LEU A 280 -1.95 -3.89 -11.04
CA LEU A 280 -0.84 -3.04 -11.47
C LEU A 280 -1.02 -1.59 -11.00
N LEU A 281 -2.23 -1.02 -11.13
CA LEU A 281 -2.51 0.33 -10.66
C LEU A 281 -2.39 0.42 -9.12
N SER A 282 -2.89 -0.58 -8.39
CA SER A 282 -2.69 -0.75 -6.95
C SER A 282 -1.20 -0.78 -6.58
N ALA A 283 -0.40 -1.64 -7.22
CA ALA A 283 1.02 -1.76 -6.92
C ALA A 283 1.81 -0.49 -7.29
N TYR A 284 1.43 0.21 -8.35
CA TYR A 284 1.98 1.52 -8.70
C TYR A 284 1.67 2.58 -7.63
N LEU A 285 0.43 2.71 -7.19
CA LEU A 285 0.06 3.63 -6.10
C LEU A 285 0.77 3.28 -4.77
N ALA A 286 0.95 1.99 -4.46
CA ALA A 286 1.75 1.55 -3.32
C ALA A 286 3.23 1.97 -3.42
N HIS A 287 3.80 2.00 -4.63
CA HIS A 287 5.16 2.48 -4.85
C HIS A 287 5.25 4.01 -4.75
N VAL A 288 4.27 4.73 -5.32
CA VAL A 288 4.15 6.20 -5.22
C VAL A 288 3.96 6.65 -3.76
N GLU A 289 3.28 5.87 -2.91
CA GLU A 289 3.18 6.12 -1.46
C GLU A 289 4.59 6.21 -0.82
N VAL A 290 5.54 5.37 -1.23
CA VAL A 290 6.89 5.25 -0.64
C VAL A 290 7.91 6.20 -1.27
N THR A 291 7.78 6.49 -2.57
CA THR A 291 8.69 7.42 -3.26
C THR A 291 8.25 8.89 -3.12
N HIS A 292 6.99 9.10 -2.72
CA HIS A 292 6.29 10.39 -2.54
C HIS A 292 6.24 11.25 -3.81
N ARG A 293 6.40 10.63 -4.99
CA ARG A 293 6.38 11.27 -6.31
C ARG A 293 5.94 10.26 -7.37
N TRP A 294 5.20 10.69 -8.39
CA TRP A 294 4.76 9.84 -9.50
C TRP A 294 5.92 9.13 -10.23
N PHE A 295 7.05 9.83 -10.40
CA PHE A 295 8.22 9.34 -11.14
C PHE A 295 9.49 9.61 -10.33
N SER A 296 9.79 8.71 -9.39
CA SER A 296 11.05 8.72 -8.65
C SER A 296 11.41 7.29 -8.22
N TRP A 297 12.67 6.92 -8.36
CA TRP A 297 13.21 5.67 -7.84
C TRP A 297 14.17 5.97 -6.69
N ARG A 298 13.97 5.30 -5.55
CA ARG A 298 14.78 5.44 -4.33
C ARG A 298 15.29 4.06 -3.90
N LEU A 299 16.42 3.63 -4.44
CA LEU A 299 16.95 2.27 -4.20
C LEU A 299 17.71 2.14 -2.86
N ASP A 300 17.80 3.22 -2.08
CA ASP A 300 18.44 3.29 -0.76
C ASP A 300 17.58 2.66 0.37
N ARG A 301 16.25 2.57 0.18
CA ARG A 301 15.31 2.15 1.23
C ARG A 301 14.67 0.80 0.96
N LEU A 302 14.64 -0.05 1.98
CA LEU A 302 13.98 -1.36 1.96
C LEU A 302 12.51 -1.27 1.52
N GLU A 303 11.76 -0.29 2.00
CA GLU A 303 10.34 -0.06 1.64
C GLU A 303 10.12 0.12 0.13
N SER A 304 11.09 0.75 -0.54
CA SER A 304 11.07 1.02 -1.98
C SER A 304 11.41 -0.24 -2.77
N TRP A 305 12.30 -1.10 -2.26
CA TRP A 305 12.51 -2.44 -2.82
C TRP A 305 11.26 -3.31 -2.69
N VAL A 306 10.59 -3.33 -1.52
CA VAL A 306 9.33 -4.09 -1.35
C VAL A 306 8.29 -3.66 -2.37
N THR A 307 8.01 -2.35 -2.46
CA THR A 307 6.97 -1.82 -3.36
C THR A 307 7.37 -1.88 -4.83
N GLY A 308 8.62 -1.59 -5.17
CA GLY A 308 9.14 -1.66 -6.54
C GLY A 308 9.14 -3.08 -7.10
N LEU A 309 9.51 -4.09 -6.29
CA LEU A 309 9.39 -5.49 -6.69
C LEU A 309 7.92 -5.94 -6.79
N SER A 310 7.03 -5.47 -5.91
CA SER A 310 5.58 -5.72 -6.03
C SER A 310 5.01 -5.13 -7.32
N MET A 311 5.40 -3.90 -7.67
CA MET A 311 5.05 -3.26 -8.93
C MET A 311 5.59 -4.02 -10.14
N LEU A 312 6.86 -4.44 -10.12
CA LEU A 312 7.47 -5.23 -11.20
C LEU A 312 6.83 -6.62 -11.36
N SER A 313 6.43 -7.25 -10.25
CA SER A 313 5.62 -8.47 -10.23
C SER A 313 4.28 -8.25 -10.95
N ALA A 314 3.57 -7.18 -10.61
CA ALA A 314 2.31 -6.82 -11.24
C ALA A 314 2.47 -6.48 -12.74
N VAL A 315 3.59 -5.87 -13.16
CA VAL A 315 3.91 -5.66 -14.58
C VAL A 315 4.07 -7.00 -15.31
N GLY A 316 4.80 -7.97 -14.78
CA GLY A 316 4.96 -9.29 -15.41
C GLY A 316 3.63 -10.02 -15.58
N ILE A 317 2.79 -9.97 -14.54
CA ILE A 317 1.43 -10.52 -14.54
C ILE A 317 0.52 -9.79 -15.56
N PHE A 318 0.57 -8.46 -15.62
CA PHE A 318 -0.19 -7.66 -16.59
C PHE A 318 0.25 -7.93 -18.04
N VAL A 319 1.56 -7.99 -18.31
CA VAL A 319 2.10 -8.35 -19.63
C VAL A 319 1.62 -9.73 -20.06
N SER A 320 1.68 -10.73 -19.16
CA SER A 320 1.13 -12.07 -19.45
C SER A 320 -0.35 -12.00 -19.83
N SER A 321 -1.18 -11.32 -19.04
CA SER A 321 -2.61 -11.17 -19.32
C SER A 321 -2.90 -10.37 -20.60
N THR A 322 -2.00 -9.47 -21.01
CA THR A 322 -2.13 -8.66 -22.23
C THR A 322 -1.78 -9.47 -23.48
N LEU A 323 -0.68 -10.22 -23.45
CA LEU A 323 -0.31 -11.15 -24.53
C LEU A 323 -1.42 -12.19 -24.74
N GLN A 324 -1.92 -12.72 -23.63
CA GLN A 324 -3.09 -13.59 -23.58
C GLN A 324 -4.31 -12.92 -24.22
N PHE A 325 -4.72 -11.73 -23.76
CA PHE A 325 -5.93 -11.05 -24.24
C PHE A 325 -5.88 -10.61 -25.71
N ILE A 326 -4.71 -10.20 -26.22
CA ILE A 326 -4.52 -9.77 -27.61
C ILE A 326 -4.63 -10.96 -28.58
N ASP A 327 -4.11 -12.13 -28.17
CA ASP A 327 -4.04 -13.32 -28.99
C ASP A 327 -4.65 -14.54 -28.27
N PRO A 328 -5.99 -14.53 -28.07
CA PRO A 328 -6.67 -15.63 -27.41
C PRO A 328 -6.55 -16.94 -28.19
N LEU A 329 -6.17 -16.90 -29.47
CA LEU A 329 -5.97 -18.07 -30.33
C LEU A 329 -4.51 -18.58 -30.38
N SER A 330 -3.56 -17.89 -29.73
CA SER A 330 -2.11 -18.18 -29.80
C SER A 330 -1.55 -18.31 -31.24
N VAL A 331 -2.01 -17.44 -32.14
CA VAL A 331 -1.57 -17.36 -33.55
C VAL A 331 -0.31 -16.50 -33.70
N LEU A 332 -0.13 -15.52 -32.81
CA LEU A 332 0.96 -14.55 -32.78
C LEU A 332 1.98 -14.86 -31.67
N PHE A 333 1.53 -15.37 -30.52
CA PHE A 333 2.35 -15.63 -29.34
C PHE A 333 2.25 -17.08 -28.90
N SER A 334 3.41 -17.71 -28.68
CA SER A 334 3.46 -19.06 -28.12
C SER A 334 2.95 -19.08 -26.68
N PHE A 335 2.39 -20.22 -26.22
CA PHE A 335 1.99 -20.37 -24.81
C PHE A 335 3.13 -20.05 -23.84
N GLY A 336 4.35 -20.52 -24.13
CA GLY A 336 5.57 -20.20 -23.39
C GLY A 336 5.83 -18.69 -23.26
N SER A 337 5.61 -17.92 -24.33
CA SER A 337 5.73 -16.45 -24.33
C SER A 337 4.68 -15.77 -23.44
N CYS A 338 3.48 -16.34 -23.35
CA CYS A 338 2.40 -15.85 -22.49
C CYS A 338 2.63 -16.19 -21.00
N ILE A 339 3.08 -17.40 -20.66
CA ILE A 339 3.25 -17.84 -19.27
C ILE A 339 4.55 -17.33 -18.62
N THR A 340 5.62 -17.14 -19.39
CA THR A 340 6.93 -16.71 -18.84
C THR A 340 6.87 -15.38 -18.05
N PRO A 341 6.22 -14.30 -18.54
CA PRO A 341 6.08 -13.05 -17.78
C PRO A 341 5.30 -13.22 -16.47
N PHE A 342 4.32 -14.13 -16.42
CA PHE A 342 3.56 -14.44 -15.21
C PHE A 342 4.43 -15.19 -14.19
N ALA A 343 5.15 -16.24 -14.63
CA ALA A 343 6.05 -17.00 -13.76
C ALA A 343 7.18 -16.12 -13.17
N VAL A 344 7.82 -15.30 -14.01
CA VAL A 344 8.83 -14.31 -13.57
C VAL A 344 8.21 -13.29 -12.60
N GLY A 345 7.00 -12.79 -12.92
CA GLY A 345 6.24 -11.92 -12.03
C GLY A 345 5.97 -12.55 -10.67
N CYS A 346 5.66 -13.85 -10.61
CA CYS A 346 5.43 -14.57 -9.36
C CYS A 346 6.70 -14.77 -8.54
N VAL A 347 7.84 -15.08 -9.16
CA VAL A 347 9.14 -15.16 -8.46
C VAL A 347 9.51 -13.81 -7.82
N ILE A 348 9.35 -12.71 -8.56
CA ILE A 348 9.61 -11.35 -8.08
C ILE A 348 8.63 -10.96 -6.96
N GLY A 349 7.35 -11.34 -7.09
CA GLY A 349 6.31 -11.12 -6.09
C GLY A 349 6.58 -11.87 -4.78
N LEU A 350 7.03 -13.12 -4.88
CA LEU A 350 7.45 -13.93 -3.73
C LEU A 350 8.61 -13.26 -3.00
N GLY A 351 9.63 -12.77 -3.72
CA GLY A 351 10.72 -11.98 -3.16
C GLY A 351 10.25 -10.70 -2.46
N SER A 352 9.32 -9.95 -3.08
CA SER A 352 8.67 -8.78 -2.47
C SER A 352 7.94 -9.14 -1.17
N SER A 353 7.16 -10.22 -1.15
CA SER A 353 6.39 -10.64 0.03
C SER A 353 7.31 -11.00 1.22
N PHE A 354 8.40 -11.73 0.99
CA PHE A 354 9.40 -11.99 2.02
C PHE A 354 10.08 -10.71 2.52
N LEU A 355 10.48 -9.82 1.61
CA LEU A 355 11.05 -8.51 1.99
C LEU A 355 10.04 -7.66 2.77
N SER A 356 8.74 -7.78 2.53
CA SER A 356 7.69 -7.07 3.29
C SER A 356 7.61 -7.52 4.76
N ILE A 357 7.90 -8.80 5.03
CA ILE A 357 7.98 -9.35 6.39
C ILE A 357 9.29 -8.88 7.05
N VAL A 358 10.41 -8.87 6.32
CA VAL A 358 11.70 -8.33 6.81
C VAL A 358 11.63 -6.83 7.07
N GLU A 359 10.91 -6.07 6.25
CA GLU A 359 10.59 -4.64 6.45
C GLU A 359 9.88 -4.45 7.80
N LEU A 360 8.87 -5.27 8.07
CA LEU A 360 8.09 -5.23 9.31
C LEU A 360 8.92 -5.57 10.55
N GLU A 361 9.80 -6.57 10.50
CA GLU A 361 10.78 -6.83 11.57
C GLU A 361 11.75 -5.65 11.74
N SER A 362 12.20 -5.05 10.64
CA SER A 362 13.12 -3.92 10.63
C SER A 362 12.51 -2.66 11.25
N ILE A 363 11.19 -2.47 11.12
CA ILE A 363 10.42 -1.39 11.73
C ILE A 363 10.23 -1.61 13.24
N HIS A 364 9.98 -2.85 13.69
CA HIS A 364 9.75 -3.18 15.11
C HIS A 364 11.03 -3.32 15.96
N LYS A 365 12.22 -3.02 15.42
CA LYS A 365 13.50 -3.05 16.15
C LYS A 365 13.61 -1.92 17.18
N ARG A 366 13.57 -2.26 18.47
CA ARG A 366 13.62 -1.31 19.62
C ARG A 366 14.69 -0.22 19.52
N HIS A 367 15.90 -0.56 19.07
CA HIS A 367 17.03 0.39 19.00
C HIS A 367 16.86 1.50 17.95
N LYS A 368 15.85 1.42 17.07
CA LYS A 368 15.49 2.52 16.16
C LYS A 368 14.57 3.56 16.80
N HIS A 369 13.98 3.27 17.97
CA HIS A 369 13.17 4.25 18.67
C HIS A 369 14.07 5.27 19.38
N PRO A 370 13.88 6.59 19.19
CA PRO A 370 14.75 7.61 19.79
C PRO A 370 14.85 7.50 21.32
N GLU A 371 13.78 7.05 21.99
CA GLU A 371 13.75 6.96 23.46
C GLU A 371 14.37 5.67 24.03
N TYR A 372 14.36 4.55 23.29
CA TYR A 372 14.90 3.28 23.82
C TYR A 372 16.41 3.32 24.05
N GLY A 373 17.12 4.17 23.31
CA GLY A 373 18.54 4.45 23.56
C GLY A 373 18.78 5.21 24.86
N LEU A 374 17.88 6.14 25.21
CA LEU A 374 17.97 6.97 26.42
C LEU A 374 17.60 6.17 27.68
N LEU A 375 16.51 5.39 27.64
CA LEU A 375 16.09 4.54 28.76
C LEU A 375 17.17 3.53 29.17
N LYS A 376 17.93 2.99 28.21
CA LYS A 376 19.04 2.07 28.48
C LYS A 376 20.20 2.72 29.25
N GLY A 377 20.32 4.04 29.21
CA GLY A 377 21.28 4.81 30.00
C GLY A 377 20.85 5.03 31.46
N GLN A 378 19.54 5.10 31.73
CA GLN A 378 19.01 5.35 33.08
C GLN A 378 18.74 4.08 33.89
N THR A 379 18.46 2.93 33.26
CA THR A 379 18.28 1.65 33.98
C THR A 379 19.59 0.93 34.30
N SER A 380 20.70 1.65 34.51
CA SER A 380 21.88 1.12 35.21
C SER A 380 21.74 1.22 36.74
N TYR A 381 20.51 1.02 37.24
CA TYR A 381 20.19 0.86 38.65
C TYR A 381 19.81 -0.59 38.93
N GLY A 382 20.57 -1.26 39.79
CA GLY A 382 20.24 -2.58 40.31
C GLY A 382 20.73 -3.75 39.45
N THR A 383 21.97 -4.15 39.68
CA THR A 383 22.39 -5.54 39.48
C THR A 383 21.49 -6.46 40.29
N TRP A 384 20.75 -7.35 39.62
CA TRP A 384 20.25 -8.56 40.28
C TRP A 384 21.38 -9.58 40.31
N LYS A 385 21.77 -9.99 41.53
CA LYS A 385 22.64 -11.14 41.78
C LYS A 385 21.80 -12.41 41.86
#